data_AF-A0A817WBH3-F1
#
_entry.id   AF-A0A817WBH3-F1
#
_cell.length_a   1.000
_cell.length_b   1.000
_cell.length_c   1.000
_cell.angle_alpha   90.00
_cell.angle_beta   90.00
_cell.angle_gamma   90.00
#
_symmetry.space_group_name_H-M   'P 1'
#
loop_
_entity.id
_entity.type
_entity.pdbx_description
1 polymer ?
#
loop_
_entity_poly.entity_id
_entity_poly.type
_entity_poly.pdbx_seq_one_letter_code
_entity_poly.pdbx_strand_id
1 'polypeptide(L)'
;MPDHRWQNQKYNFDNLGQAVLTLFVLASKDGWVEIMYNAIDAVDVDVQPTRNYSEAKLIYFVSFILIVSFFVVNMFVGVIIENFQNCRAQQELEAAGRDQEKYEKILECRRSLLRDLSYYSKMSRWRKRLYDICMAKYFDLTIAGIIGLNVVTMSLEHYSMPLEWVKFLEYCNYVFTVIFLLELIWKIIAFGPVHYFREKWNQLDSLIVLVSIASIVIEHVSHGHIPINPTLIRVVRILRIARVLKLLKMAKGIQALLDTIMEALPQVGNLSLLFLLIFFIFATLGVELFGKLECSEEQPCTGLNQHAHFKNFGIALLTLFRVATGDNWNGIMKDTLRQDDSHSTGRNHLMIIISPIYFVIFVLMTQFVLLNIVVAVLMKKLEDSNGMIEQDATLGEEMEQLYQVDVQHGNNAEQSLLDMNGPHVKEKVIITNL
;
A
#
# COMPACT_ATOMS: atom_id res chain seq x y z
N MET A 1 52.85 6.79 9.26
CA MET A 1 52.92 5.35 8.90
C MET A 1 51.51 4.91 8.57
N PRO A 2 51.28 3.96 7.66
CA PRO A 2 49.93 3.42 7.52
C PRO A 2 49.59 2.71 8.84
N ASP A 3 48.46 3.09 9.43
CA ASP A 3 47.96 2.56 10.70
C ASP A 3 47.46 1.12 10.47
N HIS A 4 48.38 0.16 10.42
CA HIS A 4 48.01 -1.25 10.30
C HIS A 4 47.48 -1.76 11.64
N ARG A 5 46.21 -2.19 11.65
CA ARG A 5 45.54 -2.74 12.83
C ARG A 5 45.04 -4.14 12.54
N TRP A 6 45.31 -5.08 13.45
CA TRP A 6 44.69 -6.40 13.44
C TRP A 6 43.28 -6.27 14.04
N GLN A 7 42.25 -6.48 13.23
CA GLN A 7 40.86 -6.30 13.64
C GLN A 7 40.07 -7.58 13.39
N ASN A 8 39.32 -8.02 14.41
CA ASN A 8 38.40 -9.13 14.27
C ASN A 8 37.09 -8.66 13.58
N GLN A 9 36.49 -9.54 12.80
CA GLN A 9 35.19 -9.30 12.19
C GLN A 9 34.09 -9.30 13.26
N LYS A 10 33.13 -8.38 13.13
CA LYS A 10 32.00 -8.27 14.09
C LYS A 10 31.03 -9.46 13.99
N TYR A 11 30.86 -10.00 12.78
CA TYR A 11 30.16 -11.26 12.54
C TYR A 11 31.19 -12.36 12.34
N ASN A 12 31.30 -13.26 13.30
CA ASN A 12 32.28 -14.35 13.32
C ASN A 12 31.70 -15.61 13.96
N PHE A 13 32.50 -16.67 13.96
CA PHE A 13 32.14 -17.99 14.48
C PHE A 13 32.99 -18.38 15.71
N ASP A 14 33.52 -17.40 16.45
CA ASP A 14 34.49 -17.63 17.54
C ASP A 14 33.83 -18.31 18.76
N ASN A 15 32.55 -18.05 18.98
CA ASN A 15 31.76 -18.65 20.06
C ASN A 15 30.32 -18.89 19.62
N LEU A 16 29.61 -19.73 20.38
CA LEU A 16 28.25 -20.13 20.05
C LEU A 16 27.29 -18.92 19.90
N GLY A 17 27.39 -17.92 20.77
CA GLY A 17 26.51 -16.74 20.72
C GLY A 17 26.71 -15.91 19.45
N GLN A 18 27.97 -15.62 19.11
CA GLN A 18 28.33 -14.90 17.88
C GLN A 18 28.03 -15.72 16.62
N ALA A 19 28.23 -17.05 16.67
CA ALA A 19 27.84 -17.94 15.59
C ALA A 19 26.33 -17.91 15.37
N VAL A 20 25.52 -18.01 16.42
CA VAL A 20 24.04 -17.92 16.31
C VAL A 20 23.60 -16.56 15.77
N LEU A 21 24.21 -15.46 16.21
CA LEU A 21 23.93 -14.12 15.67
C LEU A 21 24.28 -14.03 14.18
N THR A 22 25.45 -14.53 13.79
CA THR A 22 25.91 -14.58 12.40
C THR A 22 24.97 -15.43 11.54
N LEU A 23 24.56 -16.61 12.03
CA LEU A 23 23.58 -17.48 11.36
C LEU A 23 22.20 -16.82 11.26
N PHE A 24 21.79 -16.03 12.25
CA PHE A 24 20.54 -15.27 12.19
C PHE A 24 20.58 -14.19 11.11
N VAL A 25 21.69 -13.45 10.99
CA VAL A 25 21.92 -12.50 9.89
C VAL A 25 21.87 -13.22 8.53
N LEU A 26 22.55 -14.37 8.41
CA LEU A 26 22.50 -15.20 7.19
C LEU A 26 21.07 -15.67 6.86
N ALA A 27 20.30 -16.10 7.87
CA ALA A 27 18.91 -16.53 7.72
C ALA A 27 17.99 -15.39 7.25
N SER A 28 18.28 -14.15 7.66
CA SER A 28 17.55 -12.95 7.23
C SER A 28 17.82 -12.54 5.77
N LYS A 29 18.84 -13.13 5.12
CA LYS A 29 19.30 -12.82 3.75
C LYS A 29 19.81 -11.39 3.54
N ASP A 30 20.03 -10.65 4.61
CA ASP A 30 20.65 -9.33 4.60
C ASP A 30 22.10 -9.43 5.08
N GLY A 31 23.03 -8.72 4.45
CA GLY A 31 24.46 -8.71 4.83
C GLY A 31 25.25 -10.01 4.65
N TRP A 32 24.64 -11.09 4.16
CA TRP A 32 25.28 -12.42 4.05
C TRP A 32 26.49 -12.47 3.12
N VAL A 33 26.54 -11.59 2.12
CA VAL A 33 27.61 -11.53 1.11
C VAL A 33 28.96 -11.19 1.75
N GLU A 34 29.00 -10.21 2.66
CA GLU A 34 30.23 -9.81 3.35
C GLU A 34 30.76 -10.96 4.24
N ILE A 35 29.87 -11.61 4.98
CA ILE A 35 30.20 -12.75 5.85
C ILE A 35 30.76 -13.92 5.02
N MET A 36 30.13 -14.22 3.88
CA MET A 36 30.58 -15.26 2.97
C MET A 36 31.98 -14.96 2.42
N TYR A 37 32.23 -13.73 1.94
CA TYR A 37 33.55 -13.37 1.41
C TYR A 37 34.64 -13.46 2.48
N ASN A 38 34.37 -12.97 3.69
CA ASN A 38 35.30 -13.10 4.81
C ASN A 38 35.66 -14.56 5.13
N ALA A 39 34.69 -15.46 4.99
CA ALA A 39 34.92 -16.89 5.18
C ALA A 39 35.73 -17.54 4.05
N ILE A 40 35.45 -17.17 2.79
CA ILE A 40 36.20 -17.65 1.60
C ILE A 40 37.68 -17.26 1.71
N ASP A 41 37.95 -16.04 2.18
CA ASP A 41 39.29 -15.49 2.29
C ASP A 41 40.07 -16.00 3.52
N ALA A 42 39.40 -16.64 4.49
CA ALA A 42 40.04 -17.16 5.70
C ALA A 42 41.00 -18.32 5.38
N VAL A 43 42.22 -18.28 5.94
CA VAL A 43 43.28 -19.26 5.71
C VAL A 43 43.43 -20.20 6.91
N ASP A 44 43.95 -19.67 8.03
CA ASP A 44 44.19 -20.38 9.29
C ASP A 44 44.17 -19.37 10.46
N VAL A 45 44.21 -19.87 11.69
CA VAL A 45 44.29 -19.04 12.91
C VAL A 45 45.58 -18.23 12.90
N ASP A 46 45.48 -16.94 13.25
CA ASP A 46 46.60 -15.97 13.26
C ASP A 46 47.28 -15.73 11.90
N VAL A 47 46.63 -16.10 10.79
CA VAL A 47 47.12 -15.86 9.43
C VAL A 47 46.23 -14.84 8.72
N GLN A 48 46.86 -13.86 8.05
CA GLN A 48 46.14 -12.85 7.27
C GLN A 48 45.29 -13.51 6.17
N PRO A 49 43.99 -13.15 6.05
CA PRO A 49 43.13 -13.63 4.98
C PRO A 49 43.72 -13.37 3.60
N THR A 50 43.61 -14.36 2.71
CA THR A 50 44.06 -14.28 1.32
C THR A 50 42.84 -14.41 0.41
N ARG A 51 42.70 -13.46 -0.52
CA ARG A 51 41.55 -13.40 -1.43
C ARG A 51 41.35 -14.73 -2.17
N ASN A 52 40.14 -15.26 -2.12
CA ASN A 52 39.73 -16.51 -2.77
C ASN A 52 40.56 -17.75 -2.36
N TYR A 53 41.03 -17.82 -1.10
CA TYR A 53 41.81 -18.96 -0.64
C TYR A 53 41.03 -20.29 -0.71
N SER A 54 39.77 -20.30 -0.26
CA SER A 54 38.94 -21.51 -0.20
C SER A 54 37.52 -21.24 -0.69
N GLU A 55 37.35 -21.20 -2.01
CA GLU A 55 36.06 -20.99 -2.68
C GLU A 55 35.02 -22.06 -2.32
N ALA A 56 35.44 -23.27 -1.94
CA ALA A 56 34.54 -24.36 -1.50
C ALA A 56 33.66 -23.98 -0.29
N LYS A 57 34.08 -23.01 0.53
CA LYS A 57 33.28 -22.53 1.68
C LYS A 57 31.99 -21.85 1.24
N LEU A 58 31.88 -21.38 0.00
CA LEU A 58 30.63 -20.86 -0.58
C LEU A 58 29.49 -21.88 -0.49
N ILE A 59 29.81 -23.19 -0.64
CA ILE A 59 28.80 -24.25 -0.59
C ILE A 59 28.11 -24.28 0.79
N TYR A 60 28.84 -24.03 1.87
CA TYR A 60 28.28 -23.96 3.21
C TYR A 60 27.23 -22.84 3.34
N PHE A 61 27.58 -21.62 2.94
CA PHE A 61 26.66 -20.47 3.07
C PHE A 61 25.44 -20.60 2.16
N VAL A 62 25.64 -21.01 0.90
CA VAL A 62 24.54 -21.18 -0.04
C VAL A 62 23.60 -22.32 0.40
N SER A 63 24.15 -23.46 0.81
CA SER A 63 23.32 -24.58 1.31
C SER A 63 22.57 -24.22 2.58
N PHE A 64 23.20 -23.52 3.53
CA PHE A 64 22.54 -23.03 4.74
C PHE A 64 21.36 -22.11 4.40
N ILE A 65 21.57 -21.12 3.53
CA ILE A 65 20.51 -20.19 3.11
C ILE A 65 19.36 -20.94 2.43
N LEU A 66 19.66 -21.90 1.54
CA LEU A 66 18.63 -22.70 0.86
C LEU A 66 17.81 -23.53 1.85
N ILE A 67 18.48 -24.24 2.77
CA ILE A 67 17.83 -25.09 3.77
C ILE A 67 16.96 -24.24 4.70
N VAL A 68 17.51 -23.16 5.26
CA VAL A 68 16.75 -22.30 6.18
C VAL A 68 15.59 -21.60 5.46
N SER A 69 15.80 -21.13 4.23
CA SER A 69 14.73 -20.54 3.43
C SER A 69 13.59 -21.52 3.20
N PHE A 70 13.91 -22.78 2.90
CA PHE A 70 12.93 -23.83 2.71
C PHE A 70 12.10 -24.07 3.98
N PHE A 71 12.77 -24.19 5.14
CA PHE A 71 12.08 -24.35 6.41
C PHE A 71 11.22 -23.14 6.80
N VAL A 72 11.71 -21.91 6.59
CA VAL A 72 10.95 -20.69 6.88
C VAL A 72 9.69 -20.60 6.02
N VAL A 73 9.78 -20.94 4.73
CA VAL A 73 8.61 -20.99 3.85
C VAL A 73 7.61 -22.06 4.31
N ASN A 74 8.09 -23.25 4.69
CA ASN A 74 7.21 -24.30 5.18
C ASN A 74 6.53 -23.94 6.52
N MET A 75 7.25 -23.28 7.42
CA MET A 75 6.69 -22.77 8.67
C MET A 75 5.62 -21.70 8.39
N PHE A 76 5.89 -20.80 7.43
CA PHE A 76 4.92 -19.78 7.00
C PHE A 76 3.64 -20.39 6.44
N VAL A 77 3.77 -21.39 5.56
CA VAL A 77 2.62 -22.16 5.04
C VAL A 77 1.87 -22.85 6.18
N GLY A 78 2.59 -23.44 7.14
CA GLY A 78 1.99 -24.05 8.33
C GLY A 78 1.14 -23.07 9.14
N VAL A 79 1.67 -21.88 9.46
CA VAL A 79 0.94 -20.84 10.21
C VAL A 79 -0.27 -20.33 9.42
N ILE A 80 -0.16 -20.18 8.10
CA ILE A 80 -1.31 -19.81 7.26
C ILE A 80 -2.38 -20.88 7.33
N ILE A 81 -2.02 -22.16 7.21
CA ILE A 81 -2.97 -23.27 7.23
C ILE A 81 -3.64 -23.38 8.61
N GLU A 82 -2.89 -23.22 9.69
CA GLU A 82 -3.45 -23.25 11.05
C GLU A 82 -4.44 -22.09 11.25
N ASN A 83 -4.06 -20.87 10.87
CA ASN A 83 -4.96 -19.71 10.94
C ASN A 83 -6.18 -19.88 10.01
N PHE A 84 -6.01 -20.51 8.84
CA PHE A 84 -7.10 -20.84 7.94
C PHE A 84 -8.10 -21.80 8.59
N GLN A 85 -7.60 -22.86 9.23
CA GLN A 85 -8.43 -23.85 9.92
C GLN A 85 -9.19 -23.22 11.11
N ASN A 86 -8.51 -22.40 11.91
CA ASN A 86 -9.12 -21.71 13.05
C ASN A 86 -10.22 -20.74 12.60
N CYS A 87 -9.96 -19.97 11.55
CA CYS A 87 -10.94 -19.03 11.01
C CYS A 87 -12.15 -19.77 10.40
N ARG A 88 -11.93 -20.85 9.64
CA ARG A 88 -13.01 -21.69 9.11
C ARG A 88 -13.90 -22.26 10.22
N ALA A 89 -13.31 -22.72 11.33
CA ALA A 89 -14.07 -23.24 12.46
C ALA A 89 -14.94 -22.17 13.13
N GLN A 90 -14.42 -20.94 13.29
CA GLN A 90 -15.22 -19.80 13.77
C GLN A 90 -16.33 -19.41 12.78
N GLN A 91 -16.05 -19.48 11.48
CA GLN A 91 -17.02 -19.15 10.44
C GLN A 91 -18.21 -20.12 10.42
N GLU A 92 -17.99 -21.43 10.57
CA GLU A 92 -19.08 -22.41 10.63
C GLU A 92 -20.03 -22.15 11.83
N LEU A 93 -19.50 -21.61 12.93
CA LEU A 93 -20.29 -21.19 14.09
C LEU A 93 -21.06 -19.88 13.85
N GLU A 94 -20.46 -18.91 13.15
CA GLU A 94 -21.08 -17.60 12.86
C GLU A 94 -22.04 -17.61 11.66
N ALA A 95 -21.87 -18.53 10.70
CA ALA A 95 -22.76 -18.70 9.55
C ALA A 95 -24.15 -19.21 9.96
N ALA A 96 -24.23 -19.99 11.05
CA ALA A 96 -25.48 -20.55 11.56
C ALA A 96 -26.47 -19.52 12.13
N GLY A 97 -26.14 -18.22 12.16
CA GLY A 97 -26.99 -17.15 12.71
C GLY A 97 -27.32 -15.98 11.77
N ARG A 98 -26.91 -16.00 10.49
CA ARG A 98 -26.91 -14.81 9.61
C ARG A 98 -28.12 -14.63 8.68
N ASP A 99 -29.19 -15.40 8.84
CA ASP A 99 -30.38 -15.30 7.99
C ASP A 99 -31.11 -13.94 8.12
N GLN A 100 -31.07 -13.33 9.31
CA GLN A 100 -31.81 -12.09 9.58
C GLN A 100 -31.10 -10.84 9.04
N GLU A 101 -29.77 -10.77 9.12
CA GLU A 101 -28.98 -9.66 8.57
C GLU A 101 -29.01 -9.67 7.03
N LYS A 102 -29.10 -10.87 6.44
CA LYS A 102 -29.23 -11.07 4.99
C LYS A 102 -30.54 -10.50 4.45
N TYR A 103 -31.66 -10.81 5.12
CA TYR A 103 -32.98 -10.30 4.74
C TYR A 103 -33.09 -8.76 4.88
N GLU A 104 -32.45 -8.18 5.90
CA GLU A 104 -32.39 -6.73 6.08
C GLU A 104 -31.63 -6.02 4.94
N LYS A 105 -30.48 -6.57 4.51
CA LYS A 105 -29.71 -6.04 3.38
C LYS A 105 -30.50 -6.07 2.07
N ILE A 106 -31.26 -7.15 1.83
CA ILE A 106 -32.11 -7.28 0.63
C ILE A 106 -33.25 -6.26 0.65
N LEU A 107 -33.92 -6.08 1.80
CA LEU A 107 -34.97 -5.07 1.98
C LEU A 107 -34.45 -3.64 1.83
N GLU A 108 -33.22 -3.36 2.27
CA GLU A 108 -32.58 -2.07 2.10
C GLU A 108 -32.20 -1.83 0.63
N CYS A 109 -31.66 -2.84 -0.06
CA CYS A 109 -31.37 -2.79 -1.49
C CYS A 109 -32.64 -2.48 -2.29
N ARG A 110 -33.75 -3.20 -2.02
CA ARG A 110 -35.06 -2.95 -2.64
C ARG A 110 -35.55 -1.52 -2.40
N ARG A 111 -35.45 -1.03 -1.16
CA ARG A 111 -35.84 0.35 -0.81
C ARG A 111 -34.97 1.40 -1.50
N SER A 112 -33.69 1.12 -1.70
CA SER A 112 -32.78 2.02 -2.42
C SER A 112 -33.12 2.07 -3.92
N LEU A 113 -33.38 0.92 -4.53
CA LEU A 113 -33.75 0.78 -5.94
C LEU A 113 -35.05 1.53 -6.25
N LEU A 114 -36.10 1.30 -5.44
CA LEU A 114 -37.39 1.99 -5.60
C LEU A 114 -37.27 3.52 -5.47
N ARG A 115 -36.36 4.00 -4.62
CA ARG A 115 -36.12 5.44 -4.40
C ARG A 115 -35.43 6.07 -5.61
N ASP A 116 -34.46 5.37 -6.18
CA ASP A 116 -33.79 5.78 -7.42
C ASP A 116 -34.79 5.82 -8.59
N LEU A 117 -35.61 4.79 -8.79
CA LEU A 117 -36.65 4.78 -9.83
C LEU A 117 -37.62 5.97 -9.70
N SER A 118 -38.05 6.30 -8.48
CA SER A 118 -38.92 7.45 -8.21
C SER A 118 -38.25 8.79 -8.55
N TYR A 119 -36.93 8.91 -8.35
CA TYR A 119 -36.16 10.09 -8.69
C TYR A 119 -36.08 10.31 -10.22
N TYR A 120 -35.79 9.24 -10.97
CA TYR A 120 -35.67 9.29 -12.43
C TYR A 120 -37.00 9.59 -13.13
N SER A 121 -38.12 9.10 -12.59
CA SER A 121 -39.48 9.37 -13.09
C SER A 121 -39.83 10.86 -13.13
N LYS A 122 -39.30 11.67 -12.21
CA LYS A 122 -39.64 13.10 -12.05
C LYS A 122 -38.74 14.06 -12.86
N MET A 123 -37.85 13.55 -13.71
CA MET A 123 -36.90 14.40 -14.45
C MET A 123 -37.53 15.17 -15.62
N SER A 124 -37.12 16.44 -15.77
CA SER A 124 -37.45 17.26 -16.93
C SER A 124 -36.87 16.69 -18.24
N ARG A 125 -37.57 16.87 -19.37
CA ARG A 125 -37.21 16.32 -20.70
C ARG A 125 -35.80 16.70 -21.16
N TRP A 126 -35.36 17.93 -20.91
CA TRP A 126 -34.01 18.40 -21.28
C TRP A 126 -32.92 17.75 -20.44
N ARG A 127 -33.19 17.58 -19.14
CA ARG A 127 -32.29 16.92 -18.20
C ARG A 127 -32.20 15.42 -18.47
N LYS A 128 -33.30 14.79 -18.89
CA LYS A 128 -33.33 13.39 -19.33
C LYS A 128 -32.43 13.16 -20.54
N ARG A 129 -32.49 14.02 -21.56
CA ARG A 129 -31.56 13.97 -22.70
C ARG A 129 -30.09 14.12 -22.30
N LEU A 130 -29.77 15.06 -21.41
CA LEU A 130 -28.40 15.23 -20.89
C LEU A 130 -27.93 13.99 -20.11
N TYR A 131 -28.81 13.39 -19.32
CA TYR A 131 -28.54 12.13 -18.63
C TYR A 131 -28.27 10.98 -19.61
N ASP A 132 -29.10 10.83 -20.64
CA ASP A 132 -28.93 9.79 -21.67
C ASP A 132 -27.59 9.95 -22.41
N ILE A 133 -27.14 11.19 -22.65
CA ILE A 133 -25.82 11.48 -23.25
C ILE A 133 -24.69 11.12 -22.28
N CYS A 134 -24.78 11.52 -21.01
CA CYS A 134 -23.75 11.24 -20.01
C CYS A 134 -23.61 9.75 -19.71
N MET A 135 -24.68 8.97 -19.90
CA MET A 135 -24.70 7.52 -19.72
C MET A 135 -24.32 6.73 -20.99
N ALA A 136 -24.14 7.40 -22.13
CA ALA A 136 -23.75 6.74 -23.35
C ALA A 136 -22.32 6.20 -23.26
N LYS A 137 -22.10 4.93 -23.62
CA LYS A 137 -20.76 4.30 -23.64
C LYS A 137 -19.72 5.09 -24.45
N TYR A 138 -20.15 5.76 -25.51
CA TYR A 138 -19.29 6.61 -26.33
C TYR A 138 -18.79 7.86 -25.59
N PHE A 139 -19.59 8.41 -24.68
CA PHE A 139 -19.18 9.56 -23.86
C PHE A 139 -18.03 9.15 -22.92
N ASP A 140 -18.20 8.06 -22.20
CA ASP A 140 -17.16 7.53 -21.32
C ASP A 140 -15.90 7.12 -22.10
N LEU A 141 -16.04 6.48 -23.27
CA LEU A 141 -14.90 6.13 -24.13
C LEU A 141 -14.15 7.38 -24.63
N THR A 142 -14.87 8.46 -24.97
CA THR A 142 -14.27 9.71 -25.41
C THR A 142 -13.49 10.38 -24.28
N ILE A 143 -14.09 10.49 -23.09
CA ILE A 143 -13.42 11.02 -21.90
C ILE A 143 -12.20 10.15 -21.54
N ALA A 144 -12.32 8.83 -21.62
CA ALA A 144 -11.20 7.91 -21.40
C ALA A 144 -10.05 8.16 -22.38
N GLY A 145 -10.35 8.35 -23.67
CA GLY A 145 -9.35 8.70 -24.67
C GLY A 145 -8.64 10.02 -24.37
N ILE A 146 -9.39 11.02 -23.88
CA ILE A 146 -8.83 12.32 -23.47
C ILE A 146 -7.96 12.19 -22.22
N ILE A 147 -8.37 11.39 -21.23
CA ILE A 147 -7.53 11.09 -20.06
C ILE A 147 -6.25 10.38 -20.49
N GLY A 148 -6.35 9.36 -21.35
CA GLY A 148 -5.19 8.64 -21.88
C GLY A 148 -4.22 9.57 -22.62
N LEU A 149 -4.74 10.47 -23.45
CA LEU A 149 -3.93 11.49 -24.12
C LEU A 149 -3.28 12.44 -23.10
N ASN A 150 -4.01 12.86 -22.06
CA ASN A 150 -3.45 13.68 -20.99
C ASN A 150 -2.28 12.96 -20.29
N VAL A 151 -2.42 11.67 -19.96
CA VAL A 151 -1.33 10.88 -19.36
C VAL A 151 -0.11 10.82 -20.28
N VAL A 152 -0.31 10.63 -21.58
CA VAL A 152 0.79 10.69 -22.57
C VAL A 152 1.44 12.07 -22.58
N THR A 153 0.68 13.16 -22.53
CA THR A 153 1.29 14.51 -22.46
C THR A 153 2.09 14.72 -21.18
N MET A 154 1.66 14.13 -20.05
CA MET A 154 2.39 14.21 -18.79
C MET A 154 3.69 13.39 -18.81
N SER A 155 3.72 12.26 -19.54
CA SER A 155 4.94 11.44 -19.66
C SER A 155 6.00 12.02 -20.61
N LEU A 156 5.66 13.05 -21.39
CA LEU A 156 6.61 13.77 -22.25
C LEU A 156 7.46 14.81 -21.50
N GLU A 157 7.10 15.16 -20.26
CA GLU A 157 7.90 16.03 -19.41
C GLU A 157 9.26 15.38 -19.09
N HIS A 158 10.36 16.08 -19.39
CA HIS A 158 11.72 15.58 -19.12
C HIS A 158 12.65 16.67 -18.58
N TYR A 159 13.71 16.24 -17.91
CA TYR A 159 14.70 17.15 -17.33
C TYR A 159 15.42 17.94 -18.43
N SER A 160 15.54 19.25 -18.24
CA SER A 160 16.17 20.19 -19.18
C SER A 160 15.50 20.27 -20.56
N MET A 161 14.17 20.23 -20.61
CA MET A 161 13.41 20.39 -21.85
C MET A 161 13.47 21.84 -22.42
N PRO A 162 13.44 22.02 -23.76
CA PRO A 162 13.39 23.34 -24.38
C PRO A 162 12.14 24.13 -23.99
N LEU A 163 12.25 25.46 -23.89
CA LEU A 163 11.17 26.35 -23.46
C LEU A 163 9.89 26.21 -24.32
N GLU A 164 10.03 25.94 -25.61
CA GLU A 164 8.88 25.75 -26.51
C GLU A 164 8.08 24.49 -26.17
N TRP A 165 8.75 23.41 -25.79
CA TRP A 165 8.08 22.19 -25.32
C TRP A 165 7.38 22.43 -23.98
N VAL A 166 7.95 23.24 -23.08
CA VAL A 166 7.31 23.58 -21.80
C VAL A 166 5.99 24.29 -22.05
N LYS A 167 6.01 25.34 -22.89
CA LYS A 167 4.80 26.10 -23.24
C LYS A 167 3.75 25.23 -23.93
N PHE A 168 4.17 24.36 -24.86
CA PHE A 168 3.25 23.44 -25.54
C PHE A 168 2.53 22.53 -24.55
N LEU A 169 3.26 21.87 -23.64
CA LEU A 169 2.67 21.01 -22.61
C LEU A 169 1.76 21.79 -21.65
N GLU A 170 2.11 23.04 -21.33
CA GLU A 170 1.28 23.94 -20.54
C GLU A 170 -0.06 24.25 -21.22
N TYR A 171 -0.05 24.59 -22.51
CA TYR A 171 -1.29 24.79 -23.27
C TYR A 171 -2.16 23.53 -23.33
N CYS A 172 -1.54 22.36 -23.58
CA CYS A 172 -2.24 21.08 -23.51
C CYS A 172 -2.91 20.88 -22.14
N ASN A 173 -2.18 21.18 -21.06
CA ASN A 173 -2.70 21.07 -19.69
C ASN A 173 -3.93 21.95 -19.45
N TYR A 174 -3.96 23.19 -19.97
CA TYR A 174 -5.14 24.05 -19.91
C TYR A 174 -6.33 23.46 -20.66
N VAL A 175 -6.11 22.98 -21.89
CA VAL A 175 -7.16 22.36 -22.71
C VAL A 175 -7.77 21.16 -21.98
N PHE A 176 -6.96 20.25 -21.45
CA PHE A 176 -7.47 19.09 -20.70
C PHE A 176 -8.26 19.50 -19.46
N THR A 177 -7.79 20.51 -18.72
CA THR A 177 -8.49 20.98 -17.52
C THR A 177 -9.87 21.55 -17.84
N VAL A 178 -9.97 22.32 -18.93
CA VAL A 178 -11.24 22.88 -19.39
C VAL A 178 -12.19 21.75 -19.81
N ILE A 179 -11.71 20.74 -20.54
CA ILE A 179 -12.52 19.59 -20.92
C ILE A 179 -13.06 18.86 -19.67
N PHE A 180 -12.21 18.60 -18.67
CA PHE A 180 -12.64 17.93 -17.43
C PHE A 180 -13.59 18.79 -16.59
N LEU A 181 -13.45 20.12 -16.62
CA LEU A 181 -14.41 21.02 -15.99
C LEU A 181 -15.78 20.96 -16.68
N LEU A 182 -15.80 20.94 -18.01
CA LEU A 182 -17.05 20.81 -18.77
C LEU A 182 -17.72 19.46 -18.51
N GLU A 183 -16.94 18.38 -18.48
CA GLU A 183 -17.40 17.04 -18.07
C GLU A 183 -18.07 17.08 -16.69
N LEU A 184 -17.39 17.66 -15.69
CA LEU A 184 -17.90 17.80 -14.32
C LEU A 184 -19.22 18.56 -14.27
N ILE A 185 -19.29 19.71 -14.94
CA ILE A 185 -20.50 20.55 -14.99
C ILE A 185 -21.66 19.78 -15.63
N TRP A 186 -21.42 19.11 -16.76
CA TRP A 186 -22.44 18.30 -17.42
C TRP A 186 -22.95 17.17 -16.54
N LYS A 187 -22.06 16.44 -15.84
CA LYS A 187 -22.45 15.37 -14.91
C LYS A 187 -23.25 15.90 -13.72
N ILE A 188 -22.86 17.02 -13.12
CA ILE A 188 -23.62 17.63 -12.01
C ILE A 188 -25.03 18.03 -12.46
N ILE A 189 -25.18 18.60 -13.66
CA ILE A 189 -26.49 18.98 -14.21
C ILE A 189 -27.34 17.74 -14.53
N ALA A 190 -26.74 16.71 -15.13
CA ALA A 190 -27.42 15.46 -15.49
C ALA A 190 -27.94 14.72 -14.25
N PHE A 191 -27.04 14.32 -13.35
CA PHE A 191 -27.36 13.52 -12.16
C PHE A 191 -28.01 14.34 -11.05
N GLY A 192 -27.77 15.65 -11.02
CA GLY A 192 -28.15 16.54 -9.92
C GLY A 192 -27.14 16.46 -8.78
N PRO A 193 -26.93 17.56 -8.04
CA PRO A 193 -25.85 17.67 -7.06
C PRO A 193 -25.92 16.59 -5.98
N VAL A 194 -27.12 16.29 -5.46
CA VAL A 194 -27.30 15.31 -4.38
C VAL A 194 -26.92 13.88 -4.82
N HIS A 195 -27.35 13.45 -6.01
CA HIS A 195 -27.06 12.10 -6.48
C HIS A 195 -25.60 11.97 -6.95
N TYR A 196 -25.09 13.02 -7.61
CA TYR A 196 -23.71 13.08 -8.06
C TYR A 196 -22.69 12.96 -6.91
N PHE A 197 -22.87 13.76 -5.85
CA PHE A 197 -21.98 13.71 -4.68
C PHE A 197 -22.22 12.51 -3.75
N ARG A 198 -23.19 11.63 -4.02
CA ARG A 198 -23.36 10.39 -3.24
C ARG A 198 -22.39 9.29 -3.70
N GLU A 199 -21.95 9.33 -4.95
CA GLU A 199 -21.07 8.32 -5.54
C GLU A 199 -19.59 8.67 -5.31
N LYS A 200 -18.83 7.78 -4.66
CA LYS A 200 -17.42 8.00 -4.28
C LYS A 200 -16.52 8.35 -5.47
N TRP A 201 -16.72 7.69 -6.62
CA TRP A 201 -15.94 7.93 -7.84
C TRP A 201 -16.20 9.29 -8.46
N ASN A 202 -17.42 9.83 -8.32
CA ASN A 202 -17.77 11.18 -8.75
C ASN A 202 -17.23 12.24 -7.78
N GLN A 203 -17.16 11.94 -6.48
CA GLN A 203 -16.48 12.82 -5.51
C GLN A 203 -14.97 12.94 -5.84
N LEU A 204 -14.30 11.82 -6.14
CA LEU A 204 -12.89 11.80 -6.55
C LEU A 204 -12.67 12.61 -7.83
N ASP A 205 -13.52 12.41 -8.85
CA ASP A 205 -13.48 13.17 -10.10
C ASP A 205 -13.57 14.69 -9.87
N SER A 206 -14.51 15.10 -9.01
CA SER A 206 -14.70 16.50 -8.62
C SER A 206 -13.48 17.07 -7.89
N LEU A 207 -12.92 16.31 -6.95
CA LEU A 207 -11.71 16.69 -6.21
C LEU A 207 -10.54 16.89 -7.17
N ILE A 208 -10.34 15.98 -8.12
CA ILE A 208 -9.28 16.06 -9.11
C ILE A 208 -9.42 17.32 -9.96
N VAL A 209 -10.62 17.65 -10.43
CA VAL A 209 -10.87 18.88 -11.21
C VAL A 209 -10.64 20.13 -10.38
N LEU A 210 -11.04 20.14 -9.11
CA LEU A 210 -10.79 21.27 -8.20
C LEU A 210 -9.29 21.49 -7.94
N VAL A 211 -8.55 20.42 -7.64
CA VAL A 211 -7.08 20.46 -7.48
C VAL A 211 -6.41 20.94 -8.77
N SER A 212 -6.94 20.53 -9.92
CA SER A 212 -6.45 20.93 -11.24
C SER A 212 -6.61 22.43 -11.49
N ILE A 213 -7.77 23.00 -11.15
CA ILE A 213 -8.02 24.43 -11.26
C ILE A 213 -7.15 25.20 -10.25
N ALA A 214 -7.10 24.74 -9.00
CA ALA A 214 -6.27 25.34 -7.96
C ALA A 214 -4.79 25.40 -8.39
N SER A 215 -4.28 24.34 -9.03
CA SER A 215 -2.90 24.30 -9.50
C SER A 215 -2.56 25.38 -10.52
N ILE A 216 -3.46 25.62 -11.48
CA ILE A 216 -3.30 26.66 -12.51
C ILE A 216 -3.38 28.06 -11.89
N VAL A 217 -4.35 28.27 -11.00
CA VAL A 217 -4.54 29.58 -10.34
C VAL A 217 -3.33 29.94 -9.49
N ILE A 218 -2.79 28.99 -8.71
CA ILE A 218 -1.61 29.21 -7.87
C ILE A 218 -0.37 29.55 -8.72
N GLU A 219 -0.18 28.88 -9.85
CA GLU A 219 0.94 29.16 -10.77
C GLU A 219 0.86 30.58 -11.34
N HIS A 220 -0.32 31.00 -11.80
CA HIS A 220 -0.52 32.37 -12.30
C HIS A 220 -0.38 33.44 -11.21
N VAL A 221 -0.91 33.18 -10.01
CA VAL A 221 -0.83 34.13 -8.88
C VAL A 221 0.60 34.25 -8.37
N SER A 222 1.41 33.18 -8.43
CA SER A 222 2.83 33.22 -8.07
C SER A 222 3.69 34.10 -9.00
N HIS A 223 3.22 34.37 -10.22
CA HIS A 223 3.86 35.34 -11.12
C HIS A 223 3.46 36.79 -10.77
N GLY A 224 2.36 36.99 -10.02
CA GLY A 224 2.06 38.23 -9.33
C GLY A 224 2.86 38.36 -8.03
N HIS A 225 3.04 39.57 -7.52
CA HIS A 225 3.95 39.97 -6.43
C HIS A 225 3.71 39.31 -5.04
N ILE A 226 3.00 38.19 -4.95
CA ILE A 226 2.77 37.46 -3.69
C ILE A 226 3.93 36.46 -3.48
N PRO A 227 4.74 36.59 -2.42
CA PRO A 227 5.81 35.65 -2.12
C PRO A 227 5.22 34.32 -1.62
N ILE A 228 5.04 33.35 -2.52
CA ILE A 228 4.67 31.97 -2.19
C ILE A 228 5.95 31.14 -1.98
N ASN A 229 5.94 30.26 -0.98
CA ASN A 229 7.08 29.37 -0.73
C ASN A 229 7.33 28.45 -1.94
N PRO A 230 8.54 28.40 -2.51
CA PRO A 230 8.85 27.57 -3.68
C PRO A 230 8.61 26.07 -3.46
N THR A 231 8.62 25.58 -2.21
CA THR A 231 8.25 24.19 -1.91
C THR A 231 6.76 23.92 -2.15
N LEU A 232 5.88 24.86 -1.82
CA LEU A 232 4.43 24.74 -2.05
C LEU A 232 4.12 24.70 -3.55
N ILE A 233 4.81 25.53 -4.34
CA ILE A 233 4.68 25.54 -5.81
C ILE A 233 5.06 24.16 -6.38
N ARG A 234 6.15 23.55 -5.88
CA ARG A 234 6.57 22.20 -6.29
C ARG A 234 5.53 21.14 -5.93
N VAL A 235 4.95 21.20 -4.72
CA VAL A 235 3.91 20.25 -4.30
C VAL A 235 2.66 20.38 -5.18
N VAL A 236 2.20 21.60 -5.43
CA VAL A 236 1.05 21.86 -6.31
C VAL A 236 1.29 21.35 -7.73
N ARG A 237 2.53 21.48 -8.23
CA ARG A 237 2.95 20.89 -9.50
C ARG A 237 2.95 19.36 -9.48
N ILE A 238 3.17 18.70 -8.35
CA ILE A 238 3.07 17.24 -8.25
C ILE A 238 1.60 16.81 -8.22
N LEU A 239 0.71 17.58 -7.58
CA LEU A 239 -0.71 17.25 -7.46
C LEU A 239 -1.44 17.12 -8.81
N ARG A 240 -0.93 17.72 -9.90
CA ARG A 240 -1.50 17.51 -11.24
C ARG A 240 -1.42 16.04 -11.70
N ILE A 241 -0.50 15.24 -11.16
CA ILE A 241 -0.39 13.79 -11.40
C ILE A 241 -1.64 13.05 -10.86
N ALA A 242 -2.35 13.61 -9.88
CA ALA A 242 -3.61 13.04 -9.39
C ALA A 242 -4.67 12.86 -10.51
N ARG A 243 -4.55 13.59 -11.63
CA ARG A 243 -5.41 13.38 -12.82
C ARG A 243 -5.28 11.99 -13.42
N VAL A 244 -4.12 11.34 -13.30
CA VAL A 244 -3.91 9.94 -13.73
C VAL A 244 -4.87 9.00 -12.99
N LEU A 245 -5.26 9.33 -11.75
CA LEU A 245 -6.24 8.55 -10.98
C LEU A 245 -7.62 8.52 -11.65
N LYS A 246 -7.94 9.43 -12.57
CA LYS A 246 -9.18 9.34 -13.37
C LYS A 246 -9.25 8.05 -14.19
N LEU A 247 -8.11 7.45 -14.57
CA LEU A 247 -8.07 6.16 -15.27
C LEU A 247 -8.67 5.02 -14.43
N LEU A 248 -8.60 5.10 -13.10
CA LEU A 248 -9.17 4.10 -12.20
C LEU A 248 -10.70 4.01 -12.35
N LYS A 249 -11.36 5.11 -12.71
CA LYS A 249 -12.82 5.16 -12.97
C LYS A 249 -13.25 4.32 -14.19
N MET A 250 -12.32 4.01 -15.09
CA MET A 250 -12.63 3.21 -16.29
C MET A 250 -12.42 1.71 -16.06
N ALA A 251 -11.49 1.36 -15.19
CA ALA A 251 -11.11 -0.03 -14.94
C ALA A 251 -11.97 -0.62 -13.82
N LYS A 252 -13.18 -1.10 -14.14
CA LYS A 252 -14.09 -1.76 -13.17
C LYS A 252 -13.39 -2.83 -12.33
N GLY A 253 -12.50 -3.63 -12.94
CA GLY A 253 -11.70 -4.61 -12.20
C GLY A 253 -10.74 -3.99 -11.18
N ILE A 254 -10.14 -2.83 -11.47
CA ILE A 254 -9.30 -2.11 -10.49
C ILE A 254 -10.16 -1.48 -9.39
N GLN A 255 -11.36 -1.01 -9.71
CA GLN A 255 -12.29 -0.49 -8.70
C GLN A 255 -12.66 -1.57 -7.70
N ALA A 256 -13.05 -2.76 -8.16
CA ALA A 256 -13.32 -3.90 -7.29
C ALA A 256 -12.11 -4.25 -6.40
N LEU A 257 -10.89 -4.22 -6.96
CA LEU A 257 -9.67 -4.41 -6.16
C LEU A 257 -9.44 -3.30 -5.13
N LEU A 258 -9.76 -2.04 -5.44
CA LEU A 258 -9.61 -0.93 -4.50
C LEU A 258 -10.70 -0.94 -3.43
N ASP A 259 -11.94 -1.27 -3.79
CA ASP A 259 -13.05 -1.39 -2.85
C ASP A 259 -12.78 -2.52 -1.84
N THR A 260 -12.32 -3.68 -2.31
CA THR A 260 -11.88 -4.78 -1.41
C THR A 260 -10.72 -4.38 -0.49
N ILE A 261 -9.75 -3.60 -0.97
CA ILE A 261 -8.68 -3.05 -0.11
C ILE A 261 -9.24 -2.10 0.96
N MET A 262 -10.17 -1.23 0.57
CA MET A 262 -10.79 -0.26 1.48
C MET A 262 -11.67 -0.94 2.54
N GLU A 263 -12.31 -2.05 2.20
CA GLU A 263 -13.07 -2.89 3.13
C GLU A 263 -12.18 -3.68 4.08
N ALA A 264 -10.98 -4.10 3.65
CA ALA A 264 -10.01 -4.79 4.51
C ALA A 264 -9.28 -3.83 5.47
N LEU A 265 -9.17 -2.54 5.14
CA LEU A 265 -8.37 -1.56 5.88
C LEU A 265 -8.77 -1.39 7.36
N PRO A 266 -10.06 -1.30 7.75
CA PRO A 266 -10.47 -1.23 9.15
C PRO A 266 -9.99 -2.41 9.99
N GLN A 267 -9.97 -3.61 9.42
CA GLN A 267 -9.54 -4.82 10.11
C GLN A 267 -8.03 -4.82 10.39
N VAL A 268 -7.26 -4.39 9.39
CA VAL A 268 -5.82 -4.20 9.50
C VAL A 268 -5.47 -3.07 10.47
N GLY A 269 -6.36 -2.08 10.64
CA GLY A 269 -6.16 -0.93 11.51
C GLY A 269 -5.82 -1.28 12.97
N ASN A 270 -6.51 -2.27 13.55
CA ASN A 270 -6.26 -2.70 14.94
C ASN A 270 -4.87 -3.31 15.13
N LEU A 271 -4.46 -4.19 14.20
CA LEU A 271 -3.11 -4.78 14.20
C LEU A 271 -2.04 -3.71 13.90
N SER A 272 -2.35 -2.77 13.02
CA SER A 272 -1.47 -1.65 12.68
C SER A 272 -1.25 -0.71 13.86
N LEU A 273 -2.26 -0.51 14.73
CA LEU A 273 -2.11 0.29 15.93
C LEU A 273 -1.11 -0.36 16.92
N LEU A 274 -1.21 -1.68 17.11
CA LEU A 274 -0.23 -2.42 17.91
C LEU A 274 1.18 -2.32 17.29
N PHE A 275 1.27 -2.43 15.97
CA PHE A 275 2.54 -2.28 15.24
C PHE A 275 3.16 -0.89 15.43
N LEU A 276 2.35 0.18 15.34
CA LEU A 276 2.78 1.55 15.60
C LEU A 276 3.23 1.75 17.05
N LEU A 277 2.59 1.10 18.02
CA LEU A 277 3.00 1.14 19.42
C LEU A 277 4.39 0.51 19.63
N ILE A 278 4.65 -0.65 19.02
CA ILE A 278 5.97 -1.28 19.05
C ILE A 278 7.02 -0.32 18.46
N PHE A 279 6.73 0.28 17.32
CA PHE A 279 7.61 1.28 16.70
C PHE A 279 7.89 2.47 17.63
N PHE A 280 6.88 2.98 18.31
CA PHE A 280 7.04 4.08 19.26
C PHE A 280 7.97 3.71 20.42
N ILE A 281 7.75 2.54 21.03
CA ILE A 281 8.58 2.05 22.15
C ILE A 281 10.02 1.86 21.69
N PHE A 282 10.24 1.17 20.56
CA PHE A 282 11.59 0.95 20.06
C PHE A 282 12.27 2.24 19.59
N ALA A 283 11.54 3.19 19.01
CA ALA A 283 12.11 4.48 18.58
C ALA A 283 12.61 5.29 19.79
N THR A 284 11.79 5.39 20.84
CA THR A 284 12.19 6.09 22.08
C THR A 284 13.38 5.41 22.75
N LEU A 285 13.38 4.08 22.85
CA LEU A 285 14.52 3.32 23.37
C LEU A 285 15.78 3.51 22.50
N GLY A 286 15.63 3.49 21.18
CA GLY A 286 16.74 3.65 20.23
C GLY A 286 17.40 5.04 20.33
N VAL A 287 16.60 6.09 20.55
CA VAL A 287 17.13 7.44 20.79
C VAL A 287 17.95 7.49 22.08
N GLU A 288 17.48 6.86 23.16
CA GLU A 288 18.19 6.85 24.44
C GLU A 288 19.47 5.99 24.39
N LEU A 289 19.43 4.84 23.70
CA LEU A 289 20.55 3.92 23.60
C LEU A 289 21.61 4.36 22.59
N PHE A 290 21.20 4.85 21.42
CA PHE A 290 22.08 5.06 20.26
C PHE A 290 22.12 6.52 19.76
N GLY A 291 21.39 7.44 20.40
CA GLY A 291 21.30 8.84 19.93
C GLY A 291 22.60 9.64 19.98
N LYS A 292 23.58 9.18 20.76
CA LYS A 292 24.91 9.78 20.88
C LYS A 292 25.99 9.13 20.01
N LEU A 293 25.63 8.12 19.23
CA LEU A 293 26.58 7.42 18.37
C LEU A 293 26.98 8.35 17.22
N GLU A 294 28.28 8.55 17.05
CA GLU A 294 28.84 9.39 16.00
C GLU A 294 29.74 8.57 15.06
N CYS A 295 29.65 8.91 13.77
CA CYS A 295 30.48 8.32 12.72
C CYS A 295 31.60 9.31 12.41
N SER A 296 32.86 8.87 12.50
CA SER A 296 34.05 9.68 12.19
C SER A 296 34.72 9.17 10.91
N GLU A 297 35.60 9.98 10.30
CA GLU A 297 36.45 9.52 9.18
C GLU A 297 37.35 8.35 9.59
N GLU A 298 37.76 8.30 10.87
CA GLU A 298 38.56 7.20 11.42
C GLU A 298 37.74 5.92 11.66
N GLN A 299 36.41 6.05 11.81
CA GLN A 299 35.48 4.95 12.03
C GLN A 299 34.21 5.18 11.19
N PRO A 300 34.25 4.89 9.87
CA PRO A 300 33.13 5.15 8.98
C PRO A 300 31.96 4.20 9.26
N CYS A 301 30.74 4.71 9.28
CA CYS A 301 29.51 3.90 9.41
C CYS A 301 29.12 3.23 8.10
N THR A 302 28.66 1.98 8.18
CA THR A 302 28.20 1.21 7.02
C THR A 302 26.67 1.23 6.89
N GLY A 303 25.94 1.22 8.01
CA GLY A 303 24.49 1.30 8.07
C GLY A 303 23.97 2.68 8.44
N LEU A 304 24.55 3.30 9.47
CA LEU A 304 24.13 4.62 9.94
C LEU A 304 24.60 5.73 9.01
N ASN A 305 23.72 6.70 8.75
CA ASN A 305 24.03 7.85 7.90
C ASN A 305 23.16 9.07 8.29
N GLN A 306 23.32 10.19 7.58
CA GLN A 306 22.59 11.43 7.84
C GLN A 306 21.05 11.28 7.79
N HIS A 307 20.54 10.28 7.08
CA HIS A 307 19.11 10.00 6.92
C HIS A 307 18.63 8.76 7.68
N ALA A 308 19.54 8.02 8.31
CA ALA A 308 19.26 6.81 9.07
C ALA A 308 20.09 6.82 10.37
N HIS A 309 19.55 7.46 11.41
CA HIS A 309 20.21 7.62 12.71
C HIS A 309 19.21 7.76 13.87
N PHE A 310 19.70 7.61 15.10
CA PHE A 310 18.89 7.68 16.31
C PHE A 310 18.97 9.01 17.08
N LYS A 311 19.60 10.07 16.53
CA LYS A 311 19.69 11.39 17.21
C LYS A 311 18.35 12.05 17.54
N ASN A 312 17.29 11.79 16.77
CA ASN A 312 15.96 12.33 17.04
C ASN A 312 14.87 11.28 16.77
N PHE A 313 13.73 11.44 17.45
CA PHE A 313 12.63 10.48 17.40
C PHE A 313 12.08 10.24 15.99
N GLY A 314 11.91 11.28 15.18
CA GLY A 314 11.34 11.16 13.84
C GLY A 314 12.22 10.34 12.89
N ILE A 315 13.53 10.60 12.86
CA ILE A 315 14.47 9.83 12.05
C ILE A 315 14.69 8.44 12.64
N ALA A 316 14.66 8.27 13.96
CA ALA A 316 14.68 6.95 14.59
C ALA A 316 13.49 6.08 14.14
N LEU A 317 12.29 6.66 14.05
CA LEU A 317 11.09 5.98 13.55
C LEU A 317 11.27 5.54 12.08
N LEU A 318 11.80 6.42 11.22
CA LEU A 318 12.09 6.08 9.82
C LEU A 318 13.20 5.04 9.69
N THR A 319 14.20 5.09 10.57
CA THR A 319 15.29 4.10 10.63
C THR A 319 14.76 2.74 11.03
N LEU A 320 13.85 2.68 12.01
CA LEU A 320 13.16 1.45 12.39
C LEU A 320 12.21 0.95 11.31
N PHE A 321 11.58 1.84 10.54
CA PHE A 321 10.81 1.44 9.35
C PHE A 321 11.68 0.75 8.32
N ARG A 322 12.89 1.27 8.06
CA ARG A 322 13.88 0.60 7.21
C ARG A 322 14.24 -0.78 7.76
N VAL A 323 14.58 -0.87 9.05
CA VAL A 323 14.90 -2.16 9.71
C VAL A 323 13.74 -3.15 9.63
N ALA A 324 12.50 -2.69 9.80
CA ALA A 324 11.29 -3.51 9.74
C ALA A 324 11.05 -4.13 8.36
N THR A 325 11.50 -3.47 7.29
CA THR A 325 11.47 -4.05 5.93
C THR A 325 12.56 -5.10 5.69
N GLY A 326 13.46 -5.30 6.66
CA GLY A 326 14.62 -6.19 6.53
C GLY A 326 15.79 -5.59 5.74
N ASP A 327 15.75 -4.28 5.41
CA ASP A 327 16.79 -3.63 4.63
C ASP A 327 17.92 -3.07 5.51
N ASN A 328 19.16 -3.52 5.25
CA ASN A 328 20.40 -3.05 5.85
C ASN A 328 20.36 -2.93 7.39
N TRP A 329 19.57 -3.77 8.05
CA TRP A 329 19.43 -3.73 9.50
C TRP A 329 20.67 -4.28 10.19
N ASN A 330 21.34 -5.24 9.54
CA ASN A 330 22.60 -5.79 10.02
C ASN A 330 23.70 -4.72 10.02
N GLY A 331 23.80 -3.88 8.98
CA GLY A 331 24.76 -2.78 8.93
C GLY A 331 24.55 -1.76 10.03
N ILE A 332 23.28 -1.39 10.28
CA ILE A 332 22.90 -0.49 11.37
C ILE A 332 23.26 -1.11 12.74
N MET A 333 22.96 -2.39 12.94
CA MET A 333 23.33 -3.12 14.16
C MET A 333 24.86 -3.18 14.33
N LYS A 334 25.62 -3.49 13.27
CA LYS A 334 27.09 -3.53 13.26
C LYS A 334 27.71 -2.20 13.69
N ASP A 335 27.14 -1.08 13.27
CA ASP A 335 27.61 0.24 13.69
C ASP A 335 27.31 0.53 15.17
N THR A 336 26.21 0.00 15.72
CA THR A 336 25.90 0.12 17.16
C THR A 336 26.70 -0.85 18.05
N LEU A 337 27.43 -1.80 17.46
CA LEU A 337 28.34 -2.74 18.15
C LEU A 337 29.76 -2.16 18.38
N ARG A 338 29.92 -0.84 18.22
CA ARG A 338 31.20 -0.16 18.43
C ARG A 338 31.52 -0.02 19.91
N GLN A 339 32.80 -0.18 20.22
CA GLN A 339 33.37 0.23 21.49
C GLN A 339 34.03 1.58 21.20
N ASP A 340 33.51 2.67 21.77
CA ASP A 340 34.26 3.93 21.73
C ASP A 340 35.46 3.79 22.67
N ASP A 341 36.66 4.04 22.14
CA ASP A 341 37.94 4.06 22.87
C ASP A 341 38.09 5.29 23.80
N SER A 342 37.08 6.16 23.85
CA SER A 342 37.13 7.37 24.66
C SER A 342 36.90 7.03 26.14
N HIS A 343 37.88 7.42 26.97
CA HIS A 343 37.94 7.31 28.45
C HIS A 343 36.73 7.88 29.23
N SER A 344 35.65 8.28 28.57
CA SER A 344 34.43 8.75 29.19
C SER A 344 33.35 7.67 29.22
N THR A 345 33.11 7.16 30.43
CA THR A 345 31.96 6.35 30.88
C THR A 345 31.98 4.86 30.51
N GLY A 346 32.07 4.00 31.53
CA GLY A 346 31.98 2.53 31.46
C GLY A 346 30.61 1.97 31.04
N ARG A 347 29.88 2.64 30.14
CA ARG A 347 28.61 2.20 29.53
C ARG A 347 28.83 1.32 28.28
N ASN A 348 30.04 1.29 27.73
CA ASN A 348 30.27 0.80 26.36
C ASN A 348 30.33 -0.73 26.21
N HIS A 349 30.71 -1.49 27.26
CA HIS A 349 30.76 -2.95 27.14
C HIS A 349 29.37 -3.60 27.09
N LEU A 350 28.37 -3.00 27.75
CA LEU A 350 27.01 -3.55 27.77
C LEU A 350 26.31 -3.41 26.41
N MET A 351 26.74 -2.46 25.56
CA MET A 351 26.18 -2.25 24.23
C MET A 351 26.44 -3.42 23.27
N ILE A 352 27.51 -4.18 23.47
CA ILE A 352 27.82 -5.40 22.70
C ILE A 352 26.75 -6.47 22.91
N ILE A 353 26.07 -6.45 24.06
CA ILE A 353 24.99 -7.37 24.41
C ILE A 353 23.63 -6.72 24.10
N ILE A 354 23.43 -5.46 24.49
CA ILE A 354 22.15 -4.77 24.31
C ILE A 354 21.81 -4.55 22.84
N SER A 355 22.77 -4.17 21.99
CA SER A 355 22.51 -3.86 20.59
C SER A 355 21.95 -5.08 19.83
N PRO A 356 22.61 -6.26 19.83
CA PRO A 356 22.05 -7.43 19.18
C PRO A 356 20.67 -7.81 19.72
N ILE A 357 20.47 -7.75 21.04
CA ILE A 357 19.18 -8.06 21.66
C ILE A 357 18.10 -7.09 21.15
N TYR A 358 18.39 -5.79 21.14
CA TYR A 358 17.46 -4.76 20.67
C TYR A 358 17.04 -5.02 19.21
N PHE A 359 17.99 -5.19 18.29
CA PHE A 359 17.69 -5.35 16.87
C PHE A 359 17.08 -6.72 16.55
N VAL A 360 17.58 -7.81 17.15
CA VAL A 360 17.03 -9.15 16.93
C VAL A 360 15.60 -9.24 17.44
N ILE A 361 15.29 -8.73 18.64
CA ILE A 361 13.91 -8.72 19.16
C ILE A 361 13.03 -7.85 18.26
N PHE A 362 13.48 -6.66 17.86
CA PHE A 362 12.70 -5.79 17.00
C PHE A 362 12.38 -6.43 15.65
N VAL A 363 13.37 -7.04 14.98
CA VAL A 363 13.19 -7.73 13.70
C VAL A 363 12.25 -8.92 13.85
N LEU A 364 12.42 -9.75 14.88
CA LEU A 364 11.54 -10.90 15.13
C LEU A 364 10.09 -10.46 15.41
N MET A 365 9.90 -9.46 16.28
CA MET A 365 8.56 -8.92 16.60
C MET A 365 7.90 -8.32 15.37
N THR A 366 8.65 -7.53 14.59
CA THR A 366 8.13 -6.88 13.38
C THR A 366 7.76 -7.92 12.33
N GLN A 367 8.63 -8.91 12.08
CA GLN A 367 8.35 -9.98 11.12
C GLN A 367 7.14 -10.82 11.54
N PHE A 368 6.99 -11.08 12.83
CA PHE A 368 5.83 -11.79 13.36
C PHE A 368 4.52 -11.00 13.18
N VAL A 369 4.52 -9.70 13.52
CA VAL A 369 3.34 -8.84 13.33
C VAL A 369 3.01 -8.69 11.85
N LEU A 370 4.01 -8.51 10.99
CA LEU A 370 3.83 -8.39 9.54
C LEU A 370 3.23 -9.67 8.96
N LEU A 371 3.70 -10.84 9.40
CA LEU A 371 3.12 -12.13 9.05
C LEU A 371 1.65 -12.18 9.46
N ASN A 372 1.32 -11.84 10.70
CA ASN A 372 -0.07 -11.85 11.18
C ASN A 372 -0.98 -10.89 10.39
N ILE A 373 -0.48 -9.73 9.98
CA ILE A 373 -1.22 -8.79 9.11
C ILE A 373 -1.47 -9.42 7.74
N VAL A 374 -0.46 -10.03 7.11
CA VAL A 374 -0.61 -10.70 5.82
C VAL A 374 -1.62 -11.83 5.89
N VAL A 375 -1.55 -12.65 6.94
CA VAL A 375 -2.52 -13.73 7.16
C VAL A 375 -3.92 -13.17 7.35
N ALA A 376 -4.11 -12.16 8.20
CA ALA A 376 -5.42 -11.54 8.42
C ALA A 376 -6.03 -11.00 7.11
N VAL A 377 -5.25 -10.29 6.30
CA VAL A 377 -5.71 -9.76 5.00
C VAL A 377 -6.05 -10.88 4.01
N LEU A 378 -5.21 -11.91 3.92
CA LEU A 378 -5.45 -13.05 3.04
C LEU A 378 -6.72 -13.79 3.44
N MET A 379 -6.91 -14.05 4.74
CA MET A 379 -8.10 -14.69 5.28
C MET A 379 -9.34 -13.85 4.99
N LYS A 380 -9.26 -12.53 5.17
CA LYS A 380 -10.37 -11.64 4.87
C LYS A 380 -10.75 -11.67 3.38
N LYS A 381 -9.76 -11.60 2.48
CA LYS A 381 -10.01 -11.66 1.04
C LYS A 381 -10.62 -13.00 0.62
N LEU A 382 -10.18 -14.10 1.22
CA LEU A 382 -10.71 -15.42 0.94
C LEU A 382 -12.14 -15.57 1.48
N GLU A 383 -12.42 -15.01 2.66
CA GLU A 383 -13.78 -14.90 3.22
C GLU A 383 -14.70 -14.13 2.27
N ASP A 384 -14.31 -12.94 1.83
CA ASP A 384 -15.14 -12.11 0.95
C ASP A 384 -15.37 -12.80 -0.40
N SER A 385 -14.35 -13.46 -0.96
CA SER A 385 -14.47 -14.22 -2.21
C SER A 385 -15.43 -15.41 -2.09
N ASN A 386 -15.43 -16.13 -0.96
CA ASN A 386 -16.37 -17.24 -0.74
C ASN A 386 -17.78 -16.72 -0.47
N GLY A 387 -17.90 -15.63 0.30
CA GLY A 387 -19.18 -14.99 0.61
C GLY A 387 -19.88 -14.43 -0.62
N MET A 388 -19.14 -13.88 -1.59
CA MET A 388 -19.70 -13.43 -2.87
C MET A 388 -20.33 -14.59 -3.66
N ILE A 389 -19.66 -15.74 -3.74
CA ILE A 389 -20.18 -16.92 -4.46
C ILE A 389 -21.47 -17.44 -3.81
N GLU A 390 -21.52 -17.47 -2.47
CA GLU A 390 -22.70 -17.92 -1.74
C GLU A 390 -23.86 -16.90 -1.84
N GLN A 391 -23.56 -15.59 -1.78
CA GLN A 391 -24.55 -14.53 -2.00
C GLN A 391 -25.13 -14.58 -3.41
N ASP A 392 -24.30 -14.69 -4.45
CA ASP A 392 -24.75 -14.77 -5.85
C ASP A 392 -25.66 -15.97 -6.09
N ALA A 393 -25.33 -17.14 -5.53
CA ALA A 393 -26.15 -18.33 -5.63
C ALA A 393 -27.54 -18.12 -4.99
N THR A 394 -27.57 -17.58 -3.77
CA THR A 394 -28.83 -17.37 -3.04
C THR A 394 -29.69 -16.22 -3.58
N LEU A 395 -29.08 -15.13 -4.05
CA LEU A 395 -29.78 -14.05 -4.74
C LEU A 395 -30.40 -14.55 -6.05
N GLY A 396 -29.70 -15.40 -6.79
CA GLY A 396 -30.23 -16.07 -7.99
C GLY A 396 -31.48 -16.89 -7.67
N GLU A 397 -31.43 -17.73 -6.63
CA GLU A 397 -32.55 -18.56 -6.19
C GLU A 397 -33.75 -17.72 -5.70
N GLU A 398 -33.52 -16.69 -4.89
CA GLU A 398 -34.59 -15.82 -4.39
C GLU A 398 -35.21 -14.96 -5.51
N MET A 399 -34.42 -14.47 -6.47
CA MET A 399 -34.92 -13.78 -7.66
C MET A 399 -35.83 -14.69 -8.50
N GLU A 400 -35.48 -15.98 -8.61
CA GLU A 400 -36.29 -16.98 -9.31
C GLU A 400 -37.60 -17.30 -8.56
N GLN A 401 -37.56 -17.38 -7.23
CA GLN A 401 -38.75 -17.53 -6.40
C GLN A 401 -39.68 -16.30 -6.48
N LEU A 402 -39.13 -15.10 -6.44
CA LEU A 402 -39.87 -13.85 -6.63
C LEU A 402 -40.52 -13.77 -8.00
N TYR A 403 -39.82 -14.17 -9.07
CA TYR A 403 -40.38 -14.29 -10.40
C TYR A 403 -41.60 -15.22 -10.42
N GLN A 404 -41.53 -16.37 -9.74
CA GLN A 404 -42.67 -17.28 -9.65
C GLN A 404 -43.86 -16.70 -8.87
N VAL A 405 -43.61 -15.97 -7.78
CA VAL A 405 -44.67 -15.34 -6.96
C VAL A 405 -45.35 -14.19 -7.70
N ASP A 406 -44.60 -13.34 -8.40
CA ASP A 406 -45.15 -12.20 -9.14
C ASP A 406 -45.93 -12.64 -10.39
N VAL A 407 -45.49 -13.70 -11.08
CA VAL A 407 -46.26 -14.35 -12.17
C VAL A 407 -47.60 -14.89 -11.65
N GLN A 408 -47.66 -15.38 -10.41
CA GLN A 408 -48.91 -15.86 -9.79
C GLN A 408 -49.84 -14.73 -9.34
N HIS A 409 -49.32 -13.56 -8.95
CA HIS A 409 -50.12 -12.47 -8.38
C HIS A 409 -50.65 -11.46 -9.40
N GLY A 410 -50.31 -11.58 -10.69
CA GLY A 410 -50.88 -10.73 -11.74
C GLY A 410 -50.63 -9.23 -11.53
N ASN A 411 -49.53 -8.86 -10.87
CA ASN A 411 -49.22 -7.48 -10.54
C ASN A 411 -48.64 -6.74 -11.75
N ASN A 412 -49.41 -5.82 -12.33
CA ASN A 412 -49.02 -4.92 -13.42
C ASN A 412 -47.87 -3.93 -13.09
N ALA A 413 -47.28 -4.00 -11.89
CA ALA A 413 -46.16 -3.15 -11.51
C ALA A 413 -44.95 -3.34 -12.44
N GLU A 414 -44.84 -4.52 -13.07
CA GLU A 414 -43.78 -4.82 -14.01
C GLU A 414 -44.04 -4.34 -15.44
N GLN A 415 -45.27 -4.01 -15.83
CA GLN A 415 -45.48 -3.41 -17.16
C GLN A 415 -44.78 -2.04 -17.27
N SER A 416 -44.58 -1.38 -16.12
CA SER A 416 -43.78 -0.16 -16.01
C SER A 416 -42.26 -0.41 -16.03
N LEU A 417 -41.81 -1.59 -15.61
CA LEU A 417 -40.41 -2.04 -15.67
C LEU A 417 -40.05 -2.59 -17.07
N LEU A 418 -41.00 -3.25 -17.73
CA LEU A 418 -40.93 -3.74 -19.12
C LEU A 418 -41.01 -2.60 -20.15
N ASP A 419 -41.81 -1.56 -19.89
CA ASP A 419 -41.84 -0.35 -20.74
C ASP A 419 -40.56 0.50 -20.62
N MET A 420 -39.74 0.25 -19.59
CA MET A 420 -38.36 0.73 -19.48
C MET A 420 -37.35 -0.35 -19.87
N ASN A 421 -37.60 -1.03 -21.00
CA ASN A 421 -36.65 -1.84 -21.76
C ASN A 421 -35.47 -0.99 -22.30
N GLY A 422 -34.77 -0.33 -21.39
CA GLY A 422 -33.48 0.31 -21.60
C GLY A 422 -32.38 -0.56 -20.99
N PRO A 423 -31.19 -0.62 -21.61
CA PRO A 423 -30.07 -1.46 -21.17
C PRO A 423 -29.64 -1.28 -19.69
N HIS A 424 -30.05 -0.19 -19.03
CA HIS A 424 -29.66 0.15 -17.66
C HIS A 424 -30.39 -0.60 -16.54
N VAL A 425 -31.59 -1.16 -16.75
CA VAL A 425 -32.24 -1.98 -15.69
C VAL A 425 -31.54 -3.33 -15.57
N LYS A 426 -31.14 -3.92 -16.72
CA LYS A 426 -30.26 -5.09 -16.74
C LYS A 426 -28.89 -4.76 -16.16
N GLU A 427 -28.29 -3.62 -16.52
CA GLU A 427 -26.99 -3.24 -15.97
C GLU A 427 -27.04 -2.93 -14.47
N LYS A 428 -28.07 -2.30 -13.90
CA LYS A 428 -28.12 -2.06 -12.44
C LYS A 428 -28.32 -3.35 -11.63
N VAL A 429 -29.12 -4.30 -12.13
CA VAL A 429 -29.24 -5.63 -11.51
C VAL A 429 -27.94 -6.41 -11.62
N ILE A 430 -27.20 -6.26 -12.73
CA ILE A 430 -25.90 -6.90 -12.96
C ILE A 430 -24.73 -6.18 -12.25
N ILE A 431 -24.81 -4.86 -12.01
CA ILE A 431 -23.76 -4.06 -11.34
C ILE A 431 -23.84 -4.18 -9.81
N THR A 432 -24.94 -4.69 -9.24
CA THR A 432 -24.92 -5.24 -7.88
C THR A 432 -24.32 -6.65 -7.79
N ASN A 433 -24.00 -7.29 -8.94
CA ASN A 433 -23.45 -8.64 -9.04
C ASN A 433 -22.00 -8.67 -9.58
N LEU A 434 -21.23 -7.59 -9.40
CA LEU A 434 -19.81 -7.46 -9.79
C LEU A 434 -19.15 -6.39 -8.91
#